data_AF-A0A354HEB4-F1
#
_entry.id   AF-A0A354HEB4-F1
#
_cell.length_a   1.000
_cell.length_b   1.000
_cell.length_c   1.000
_cell.angle_alpha   90.00
_cell.angle_beta   90.00
_cell.angle_gamma   90.00
#
_symmetry.space_group_name_H-M   'P 1'
#
loop_
_entity.id
_entity.type
_entity.pdbx_description
1 polymer ?
#
loop_
_entity_poly.entity_id
_entity_poly.type
_entity_poly.pdbx_seq_one_letter_code
_entity_poly.pdbx_strand_id
1 'polypeptide(L)'
;MKFANAVVKYRVPIIIVSLVLMVPALLGMIGTRINYDMLDYLPSDMDTVKGQEELMNEFGKGAFSFIVVEDMPDKDVAAMAEQIKTVEHVDTVLCWQDMADITIPKEFL
;
A
#
# COMPACT_ATOMS: atom_id res chain seq x y z
N MET A 1 -23.79 41.41 20.27
CA MET A 1 -24.90 40.58 20.80
C MET A 1 -25.91 40.08 19.75
N LYS A 2 -26.12 40.74 18.60
CA LYS A 2 -27.17 40.33 17.63
C LYS A 2 -27.00 38.91 17.06
N PHE A 3 -25.76 38.47 16.82
CA PHE A 3 -25.46 37.13 16.32
C PHE A 3 -25.80 36.02 17.34
N ALA A 4 -25.36 36.17 18.59
CA ALA A 4 -25.68 35.21 19.66
C ALA A 4 -27.19 35.04 19.87
N ASN A 5 -27.95 36.15 19.85
CA ASN A 5 -29.41 36.10 19.94
C ASN A 5 -30.06 35.36 18.76
N ALA A 6 -29.52 35.49 17.55
CA ALA A 6 -30.01 34.76 16.38
C ALA A 6 -29.76 33.25 16.51
N VAL A 7 -28.57 32.84 16.98
CA VAL A 7 -28.23 31.43 17.21
C VAL A 7 -29.18 30.79 18.22
N VAL A 8 -29.44 31.46 19.35
CA VAL A 8 -30.37 30.93 20.38
C VAL A 8 -31.81 30.87 19.87
N LYS A 9 -32.24 31.88 19.10
CA LYS A 9 -33.59 31.93 18.51
C LYS A 9 -33.82 30.82 17.47
N TYR A 10 -32.81 30.50 16.67
CA TYR A 10 -32.89 29.51 15.58
C TYR A 10 -32.25 28.15 15.94
N ARG A 11 -32.08 27.83 17.22
CA ARG A 11 -31.44 26.59 17.67
C ARG A 11 -32.05 25.31 17.07
N VAL A 12 -33.38 25.26 16.92
CA VAL A 12 -34.09 24.10 16.39
C VAL A 12 -33.80 23.87 14.90
N PRO A 13 -34.00 24.85 13.99
CA PRO A 13 -33.64 24.66 12.59
C PRO A 13 -32.14 24.43 12.38
N ILE A 14 -31.26 25.04 13.21
CA ILE A 14 -29.81 24.75 13.16
C ILE A 14 -29.54 23.27 13.43
N ILE A 15 -30.11 22.70 14.50
CA ILE A 15 -29.94 21.28 14.84
C ILE A 15 -30.47 20.37 13.73
N ILE A 16 -31.64 20.69 13.16
CA ILE A 16 -32.22 19.90 12.05
C ILE A 16 -31.28 19.93 10.85
N VAL A 17 -30.79 21.10 10.44
CA VAL A 17 -29.85 21.22 9.32
C VAL A 17 -28.55 20.48 9.61
N SER A 18 -28.01 20.57 10.83
CA SER A 18 -26.81 19.82 11.22
C SER A 18 -27.02 18.31 11.14
N LEU A 19 -28.17 17.79 11.59
CA LEU A 19 -28.51 16.36 11.48
C LEU A 19 -28.66 15.93 10.02
N VAL A 20 -29.29 16.75 9.18
CA VAL A 20 -29.40 16.48 7.74
C VAL A 20 -28.01 16.45 7.09
N LEU A 21 -27.12 17.40 7.43
CA LEU A 21 -25.75 17.45 6.91
C LEU A 21 -24.86 16.33 7.45
N MET A 22 -25.21 15.72 8.60
CA MET A 22 -24.49 14.58 9.15
C MET A 22 -24.61 13.34 8.24
N VAL A 23 -25.74 13.17 7.54
CA VAL A 23 -25.95 12.03 6.63
C VAL A 23 -24.94 12.01 5.46
N PRO A 24 -24.79 13.06 4.63
CA PRO A 24 -23.78 13.07 3.57
C PRO A 24 -22.35 13.10 4.13
N ALA A 25 -22.12 13.68 5.31
CA ALA A 25 -20.80 13.63 5.96
C ALA A 25 -20.41 12.20 6.34
N LEU A 26 -21.35 11.39 6.84
CA LEU A 26 -21.11 9.97 7.14
C LEU A 26 -20.87 9.16 5.87
N LEU A 27 -21.65 9.39 4.81
CA LEU A 27 -21.41 8.73 3.52
C LEU A 27 -20.03 9.09 2.95
N GLY A 28 -19.61 10.36 3.07
CA GLY A 28 -18.27 10.81 2.69
C GLY A 28 -17.17 10.17 3.54
N MET A 29 -17.38 10.06 4.86
CA MET A 29 -16.44 9.42 5.77
C MET A 29 -16.23 7.95 5.44
N ILE A 30 -17.32 7.20 5.20
CA ILE A 30 -17.24 5.78 4.81
C ILE A 30 -16.60 5.61 3.42
N GLY A 31 -16.81 6.55 2.51
CA GLY A 31 -16.22 6.55 1.17
C GLY A 31 -14.76 7.01 1.10
N THR A 32 -14.22 7.59 2.18
CA THR A 32 -12.84 8.09 2.19
C THR A 32 -11.86 6.92 2.22
N ARG A 33 -11.05 6.80 1.17
CA ARG A 33 -9.97 5.80 1.10
C ARG A 33 -8.77 6.25 1.92
N ILE A 34 -8.12 5.30 2.58
CA ILE A 34 -6.84 5.53 3.27
C ILE A 34 -5.73 5.30 2.26
N ASN A 35 -4.82 6.27 2.13
CA ASN A 35 -3.61 6.11 1.35
C ASN A 35 -2.49 5.54 2.25
N TYR A 36 -1.92 4.41 1.85
CA TYR A 36 -0.84 3.73 2.57
C TYR A 36 0.52 3.89 1.89
N ASP A 37 0.58 4.52 0.72
CA ASP A 37 1.84 4.81 0.05
C ASP A 37 2.47 6.07 0.65
N MET A 38 3.62 5.91 1.31
CA MET A 38 4.33 7.04 1.90
C MET A 38 4.95 7.95 0.83
N LEU A 39 5.21 7.43 -0.37
CA LEU A 39 5.85 8.18 -1.45
C LEU A 39 4.89 9.19 -2.07
N ASP A 40 3.57 8.96 -1.98
CA ASP A 40 2.54 9.92 -2.38
C ASP A 40 2.57 11.22 -1.56
N TYR A 41 3.21 11.21 -0.38
CA TYR A 41 3.41 12.41 0.44
C TYR A 41 4.72 13.14 0.12
N LEU A 42 5.60 12.56 -0.70
CA LEU A 42 6.88 13.17 -1.07
C LEU A 42 6.72 14.12 -2.27
N PRO A 43 7.56 15.15 -2.38
CA PRO A 43 7.61 16.01 -3.57
C PRO A 43 7.86 15.20 -4.84
N SER A 44 7.02 15.42 -5.85
CA SER A 44 7.07 14.72 -7.15
C SER A 44 8.35 14.98 -7.95
N ASP A 45 9.14 15.99 -7.57
CA ASP A 45 10.41 16.32 -8.21
C ASP A 45 11.60 15.52 -7.65
N MET A 46 11.41 14.77 -6.55
CA MET A 46 12.45 13.90 -5.99
C MET A 46 12.81 12.76 -6.94
N ASP A 47 14.11 12.48 -7.08
CA ASP A 47 14.61 11.42 -7.95
C ASP A 47 14.06 10.04 -7.58
N THR A 48 13.79 9.78 -6.29
CA THR A 48 13.19 8.52 -5.82
C THR A 48 11.76 8.32 -6.33
N VAL A 49 10.95 9.39 -6.38
CA VAL A 49 9.55 9.32 -6.86
C VAL A 49 9.54 9.06 -8.36
N LYS A 50 10.38 9.78 -9.11
CA LYS A 50 10.56 9.58 -10.56
C LYS A 50 11.07 8.18 -10.89
N GLY A 51 12.07 7.69 -10.15
CA GLY A 51 12.61 6.35 -10.35
C GLY A 51 11.56 5.26 -10.12
N GLN A 52 10.72 5.41 -9.09
CA GLN A 52 9.61 4.48 -8.87
C GLN A 52 8.57 4.54 -10.00
N GLU A 53 8.17 5.73 -10.45
CA GLU A 53 7.22 5.87 -11.56
C GLU A 53 7.73 5.21 -12.85
N GLU A 54 9.00 5.41 -13.20
CA GLU A 54 9.58 4.77 -14.39
C GLU A 54 9.63 3.25 -14.25
N LEU A 55 10.02 2.72 -13.08
CA LEU A 55 9.97 1.27 -12.83
C LEU A 55 8.56 0.69 -12.91
N MET A 56 7.56 1.43 -12.43
CA MET A 56 6.16 1.04 -12.56
C MET A 56 5.70 1.08 -14.02
N ASN A 57 6.03 2.13 -14.76
CA ASN A 57 5.59 2.33 -16.14
C ASN A 57 6.23 1.34 -17.12
N GLU A 58 7.53 1.08 -16.98
CA GLU A 58 8.29 0.25 -17.92
C GLU A 58 8.23 -1.24 -17.57
N PHE A 59 8.23 -1.58 -16.29
CA PHE A 59 8.30 -2.98 -15.83
C PHE A 59 7.06 -3.47 -15.10
N GLY A 60 6.08 -2.60 -14.81
CA GLY A 60 4.91 -2.96 -14.00
C GLY A 60 5.26 -3.27 -12.53
N LYS A 61 6.44 -2.84 -12.06
CA LYS A 61 6.98 -3.22 -10.75
C LYS A 61 7.19 -2.00 -9.87
N GLY A 62 6.27 -1.79 -8.94
CA GLY A 62 6.32 -0.68 -7.98
C GLY A 62 6.92 -1.00 -6.62
N ALA A 63 7.05 -2.27 -6.27
CA ALA A 63 7.52 -2.67 -4.94
C ALA A 63 8.31 -3.98 -5.02
N PHE A 64 9.44 -4.02 -4.31
CA PHE A 64 10.25 -5.22 -4.14
C PHE A 64 10.26 -5.63 -2.67
N SER A 65 10.15 -6.92 -2.42
CA SER A 65 10.31 -7.50 -1.09
C SER A 65 11.48 -8.47 -1.11
N PHE A 66 12.41 -8.27 -0.17
CA PHE A 66 13.52 -9.20 0.03
C PHE A 66 13.25 -10.04 1.26
N ILE A 67 13.30 -11.35 1.10
CA ILE A 67 13.17 -12.32 2.19
C ILE A 67 14.54 -12.96 2.37
N VAL A 68 15.14 -12.72 3.53
CA VAL A 68 16.43 -13.29 3.92
C VAL A 68 16.17 -14.34 4.99
N VAL A 69 16.65 -15.56 4.75
CA VAL A 69 16.52 -16.70 5.67
C VAL A 69 17.90 -17.17 6.08
N GLU A 70 18.04 -17.54 7.35
CA GLU A 70 19.27 -18.04 7.95
C GLU A 70 19.13 -19.54 8.24
N ASP A 71 20.19 -20.31 7.99
CA ASP A 71 20.30 -21.75 8.26
C ASP A 71 19.17 -22.64 7.70
N MET A 72 18.47 -22.18 6.65
CA MET A 72 17.42 -22.94 5.99
C MET A 72 18.00 -23.78 4.83
N PRO A 73 17.70 -25.09 4.75
CA PRO A 73 18.10 -25.91 3.61
C PRO A 73 17.53 -25.39 2.29
N ASP A 74 18.31 -25.44 1.20
CA ASP A 74 17.91 -24.91 -0.11
C ASP A 74 16.58 -25.48 -0.62
N LYS A 75 16.29 -26.75 -0.30
CA LYS A 75 15.00 -27.40 -0.61
C LYS A 75 13.82 -26.72 0.09
N ASP A 76 14.00 -26.28 1.32
CA ASP A 76 12.95 -25.66 2.12
C ASP A 76 12.76 -24.20 1.70
N VAL A 77 13.84 -23.52 1.32
CA VAL A 77 13.78 -22.19 0.68
C VAL A 77 13.00 -22.26 -0.65
N ALA A 78 13.27 -23.29 -1.45
CA ALA A 78 12.55 -23.53 -2.69
C ALA A 78 11.05 -23.78 -2.46
N ALA A 79 10.71 -24.60 -1.47
CA ALA A 79 9.32 -24.86 -1.10
C ALA A 79 8.61 -23.59 -0.58
N MET A 80 9.30 -22.75 0.18
CA MET A 80 8.79 -21.46 0.63
C MET A 80 8.54 -20.51 -0.55
N ALA A 81 9.48 -20.43 -1.50
CA ALA A 81 9.32 -19.61 -2.70
C ALA A 81 8.07 -20.03 -3.51
N GLU A 82 7.84 -21.33 -3.67
CA GLU A 82 6.62 -21.84 -4.33
C GLU A 82 5.34 -21.46 -3.58
N GLN A 83 5.34 -21.48 -2.24
CA GLN A 83 4.20 -21.00 -1.46
C GLN A 83 3.93 -19.51 -1.70
N ILE A 84 4.99 -18.69 -1.75
CA ILE A 84 4.86 -17.24 -1.99
C ILE A 84 4.32 -16.96 -3.41
N LYS A 85 4.69 -17.75 -4.42
CA LYS A 85 4.14 -17.63 -5.78
C LYS A 85 2.63 -17.83 -5.85
N THR A 86 2.01 -18.52 -4.87
CA THR A 86 0.55 -18.74 -4.84
C THR A 86 -0.26 -17.58 -4.25
N VAL A 87 0.40 -16.55 -3.70
CA VAL A 87 -0.28 -15.40 -3.09
C VAL A 87 -0.88 -14.52 -4.18
N GLU A 88 -2.16 -14.14 -4.03
CA GLU A 88 -3.04 -13.51 -5.05
C GLU A 88 -2.49 -12.24 -5.74
N HIS A 89 -1.44 -11.61 -5.20
CA HIS A 89 -0.86 -10.35 -5.73
C HIS A 89 0.65 -10.43 -5.95
N VAL A 90 1.24 -11.63 -5.88
CA VAL A 90 2.66 -11.82 -6.15
C VAL A 90 2.84 -12.10 -7.64
N ASP A 91 3.46 -11.15 -8.35
CA ASP A 91 3.72 -11.27 -9.79
C ASP A 91 4.96 -12.12 -10.09
N THR A 92 6.07 -11.86 -9.40
CA THR A 92 7.34 -12.59 -9.61
C THR A 92 7.98 -12.93 -8.27
N VAL A 93 8.42 -14.18 -8.10
CA VAL A 93 9.35 -14.59 -7.03
C VAL A 93 10.63 -15.09 -7.70
N LEU A 94 11.77 -14.57 -7.27
CA LEU A 94 13.08 -15.01 -7.74
C LEU A 94 13.85 -15.63 -6.57
N CYS A 95 14.31 -16.86 -6.75
CA CYS A 95 15.16 -17.57 -5.80
C CYS A 95 16.22 -18.39 -6.53
N TRP A 96 17.16 -18.98 -5.78
CA TRP A 96 18.34 -19.65 -6.35
C TRP A 96 18.01 -20.69 -7.42
N GLN A 97 16.97 -21.51 -7.19
CA GLN A 97 16.50 -22.53 -8.14
C GLN A 97 16.04 -21.96 -9.50
N ASP A 98 15.64 -20.69 -9.57
CA ASP A 98 15.25 -20.04 -10.82
C ASP A 98 16.48 -19.60 -11.65
N MET A 99 17.67 -19.52 -11.02
CA MET A 99 18.93 -19.12 -11.65
C MET A 99 19.85 -20.31 -11.95
N ALA A 100 19.93 -21.28 -11.05
CA ALA A 100 20.74 -22.48 -11.17
C ALA A 100 20.04 -23.66 -10.48
N ASP A 101 20.19 -24.87 -11.04
CA ASP A 101 19.70 -26.08 -10.39
C ASP A 101 20.30 -26.16 -8.96
N ILE A 102 19.46 -26.44 -7.97
CA ILE A 102 19.83 -26.63 -6.56
C ILE A 102 20.94 -27.67 -6.35
N THR A 103 21.21 -28.49 -7.36
CA THR A 103 22.32 -29.45 -7.38
C THR A 103 23.70 -28.80 -7.60
N ILE A 104 23.75 -27.53 -8.05
CA ILE A 104 25.00 -26.78 -8.29
C ILE A 104 25.41 -26.04 -7.01
N PRO A 105 26.60 -26.32 -6.44
CA PRO A 105 27.08 -25.65 -5.24
C PRO A 105 27.26 -24.14 -5.44
N LYS A 106 26.79 -23.36 -4.47
CA LYS A 106 26.90 -21.88 -4.47
C LYS A 106 28.35 -21.37 -4.47
N GLU A 107 29.30 -22.22 -4.09
CA GLU A 107 30.74 -21.94 -3.99
C GLU A 107 31.47 -21.81 -5.35
N PHE A 108 30.81 -22.15 -6.46
CA PHE A 108 31.37 -22.00 -7.80
C PHE A 108 31.25 -20.57 -8.38
N LEU A 109 30.64 -19.65 -7.62
CA LEU A 109 30.51 -18.21 -7.91
C LEU A 109 31.30 -17.38 -6.89
#